data_AF-A0A956HEW9-F1
#
_entry.id   AF-A0A956HEW9-F1
#
_cell.length_a   1.000
_cell.length_b   1.000
_cell.length_c   1.000
_cell.angle_alpha   90.00
_cell.angle_beta   90.00
_cell.angle_gamma   90.00
#
_symmetry.space_group_name_H-M   'P 1'
#
loop_
_entity.id
_entity.type
_entity.pdbx_description
1 polymer ?
#
loop_
_entity_poly.entity_id
_entity_poly.type
_entity_poly.pdbx_seq_one_letter_code
_entity_poly.pdbx_strand_id
1 'polypeptide(L)'
;MGLSLITGLACSGAADESTADGSTDATTTGASDSTAGTVGPTGDPSGDPSGDPTGTASSGDSTGSSTNPTTDPTDATTDPTDATTSPSTTDDPSETSSTTDTVPDPPDGPPPGNPDGDCDVPAEAAPADVGNPKTVVGDGTPESCTGAAFVAAVAGGGVITFDCGPDPVVIPVTETAKIYNNTGPEIVIDGGGLVTLDGGGANRILYMNTCDEELVWTTPMCQNQDHPRLTIQNLTFIRGDASGEDPDGGGAIFVRGGRFKIINSRFFNNRCDDVGPDVGGAAVRVLSQYNGLPVYVVKSTFGGAPELGNICSNGGGLSSIGVSYTVINSLFSHNDAIGDGANPPQNNTPGGGSGGAIYNDGNTFTLTLCGTKIVDNHANEGGGAIFFVSNDLTGDLYITDSTLSNNPSDGFETQGLPGIFMLAADGNPHVTNSTIE
;
A
#
# COMPACT_ATOMS: atom_id res chain seq x y z
N MET A 1 -31.25 8.33 35.43
CA MET A 1 -31.07 6.95 35.92
C MET A 1 -30.54 6.13 34.75
N GLY A 2 -29.66 5.15 34.97
CA GLY A 2 -29.04 4.38 33.87
C GLY A 2 -27.82 5.09 33.26
N LEU A 3 -26.81 5.39 34.08
CA LEU A 3 -25.47 5.67 33.58
C LEU A 3 -24.76 4.33 33.43
N SER A 4 -24.42 3.93 32.20
CA SER A 4 -23.64 2.72 31.92
C SER A 4 -22.26 3.15 31.46
N LEU A 5 -21.23 2.89 32.27
CA LEU A 5 -19.84 3.14 31.88
C LEU A 5 -19.40 2.07 30.89
N ILE A 6 -19.01 2.47 29.68
CA ILE A 6 -18.18 1.65 28.80
C ILE A 6 -16.72 1.84 29.24
N THR A 7 -16.40 1.32 30.43
CA THR A 7 -15.04 1.19 30.94
C THR A 7 -14.76 -0.30 31.12
N GLY A 8 -14.51 -0.97 30.00
CA GLY A 8 -14.54 -2.44 29.94
C GLY A 8 -13.98 -3.07 28.66
N LEU A 9 -13.20 -2.31 27.87
CA LEU A 9 -12.38 -2.85 26.80
C LEU A 9 -10.92 -2.57 27.16
N ALA A 10 -10.22 -3.61 27.64
CA ALA A 10 -8.78 -3.58 27.83
C ALA A 10 -8.17 -4.39 26.69
N CYS A 11 -7.30 -3.77 25.88
CA CYS A 11 -6.60 -4.49 24.83
C CYS A 11 -5.71 -5.57 25.44
N SER A 12 -6.01 -6.83 25.12
CA SER A 12 -5.17 -7.98 25.42
C SER A 12 -5.15 -8.89 24.19
N GLY A 13 -4.30 -8.56 23.21
CA GLY A 13 -4.31 -9.23 21.90
C GLY A 13 -3.23 -8.77 20.92
N ALA A 14 -2.74 -7.53 21.00
CA ALA A 14 -1.56 -7.10 20.25
C ALA A 14 -0.30 -7.80 20.78
N ALA A 15 0.56 -8.26 19.87
CA ALA A 15 1.82 -8.91 20.22
C ALA A 15 2.90 -7.86 20.58
N ASP A 16 3.53 -8.05 21.74
CA ASP A 16 4.62 -7.20 22.24
C ASP A 16 5.94 -7.49 21.49
N GLU A 17 6.14 -6.85 20.33
CA GLU A 17 7.47 -6.76 19.68
C GLU A 17 8.37 -5.77 20.46
N SER A 18 8.76 -6.19 21.66
CA SER A 18 9.45 -5.38 22.66
C SER A 18 10.76 -4.76 22.15
N THR A 19 10.93 -3.45 22.32
CA THR A 19 12.18 -2.73 22.02
C THR A 19 13.27 -3.08 23.04
N ALA A 20 14.39 -3.65 22.59
CA ALA A 20 15.54 -3.93 23.45
C ALA A 20 16.41 -2.67 23.68
N ASP A 21 16.26 -2.02 24.84
CA ASP A 21 17.13 -0.91 25.27
C ASP A 21 18.57 -1.37 25.53
N GLY A 22 19.53 -0.72 24.87
CA GLY A 22 20.95 -1.07 24.83
C GLY A 22 21.82 -0.25 25.78
N SER A 23 21.42 -0.11 27.05
CA SER A 23 22.18 0.65 28.07
C SER A 23 23.63 0.17 28.22
N THR A 24 24.58 0.88 27.61
CA THR A 24 26.03 0.61 27.77
C THR A 24 26.59 1.22 29.05
N ASP A 25 27.05 0.38 29.98
CA ASP A 25 28.13 0.75 30.91
C ASP A 25 29.08 -0.44 31.10
N ALA A 26 30.32 -0.19 31.50
CA ALA A 26 31.41 -1.15 31.46
C ALA A 26 32.04 -1.40 32.84
N THR A 27 32.51 -2.62 33.11
CA THR A 27 33.95 -2.90 33.38
C THR A 27 34.28 -4.35 33.80
N THR A 28 35.45 -4.81 33.31
CA THR A 28 36.44 -5.72 33.95
C THR A 28 36.10 -7.14 34.45
N THR A 29 36.71 -8.10 33.73
CA THR A 29 37.56 -9.23 34.23
C THR A 29 36.99 -10.34 35.13
N GLY A 30 37.16 -11.59 34.69
CA GLY A 30 37.19 -12.78 35.53
C GLY A 30 37.28 -14.07 34.70
N ALA A 31 38.25 -14.95 34.96
CA ALA A 31 38.44 -16.18 34.20
C ALA A 31 38.86 -17.37 35.09
N SER A 32 38.20 -18.52 34.94
CA SER A 32 38.77 -19.86 35.19
C SER A 32 37.80 -21.02 34.84
N ASP A 33 38.11 -21.73 33.75
CA ASP A 33 38.38 -23.18 33.68
C ASP A 33 37.45 -24.26 34.31
N SER A 34 37.50 -25.44 33.67
CA SER A 34 37.42 -26.80 34.22
C SER A 34 36.11 -27.62 34.22
N THR A 35 36.11 -28.61 33.30
CA THR A 35 35.67 -30.01 33.49
C THR A 35 34.19 -30.42 33.45
N ALA A 36 33.97 -31.70 33.12
CA ALA A 36 32.67 -32.31 32.79
C ALA A 36 32.40 -33.60 33.61
N GLY A 37 31.14 -34.03 33.68
CA GLY A 37 30.71 -35.29 34.30
C GLY A 37 29.36 -35.77 33.77
N THR A 38 29.24 -37.07 33.49
CA THR A 38 28.08 -37.70 32.81
C THR A 38 27.18 -38.50 33.76
N VAL A 39 25.89 -38.66 33.39
CA VAL A 39 25.07 -39.92 33.38
C VAL A 39 23.56 -39.57 33.32
N GLY A 40 22.77 -40.33 32.54
CA GLY A 40 21.28 -40.24 32.43
C GLY A 40 20.53 -41.29 33.30
N PRO A 41 19.36 -41.86 32.91
CA PRO A 41 18.66 -41.80 31.61
C PRO A 41 17.09 -41.70 31.69
N THR A 42 16.42 -42.01 30.56
CA THR A 42 14.94 -42.15 30.28
C THR A 42 14.14 -40.84 30.07
N GLY A 43 13.15 -40.76 29.15
CA GLY A 43 12.68 -41.72 28.13
C GLY A 43 11.72 -41.09 27.08
N ASP A 44 11.56 -41.75 25.93
CA ASP A 44 10.81 -41.32 24.71
C ASP A 44 9.32 -41.80 24.73
N PRO A 45 8.34 -41.20 23.99
CA PRO A 45 8.05 -41.65 22.61
C PRO A 45 7.46 -40.62 21.60
N SER A 46 8.12 -40.45 20.43
CA SER A 46 7.54 -40.29 19.06
C SER A 46 6.64 -39.07 18.70
N GLY A 47 6.56 -38.59 17.44
CA GLY A 47 7.30 -38.97 16.21
C GLY A 47 6.75 -38.30 14.93
N ASP A 48 7.52 -38.32 13.83
CA ASP A 48 7.22 -37.75 12.49
C ASP A 48 7.43 -38.81 11.38
N PRO A 49 6.74 -38.68 10.21
CA PRO A 49 7.14 -39.36 8.98
C PRO A 49 7.24 -38.42 7.76
N SER A 50 8.46 -37.98 7.43
CA SER A 50 8.82 -37.41 6.13
C SER A 50 9.75 -38.35 5.33
N GLY A 51 9.68 -38.35 3.98
CA GLY A 51 10.50 -39.25 3.17
C GLY A 51 10.41 -39.08 1.64
N ASP A 52 11.55 -38.74 1.03
CA ASP A 52 11.87 -38.82 -0.41
C ASP A 52 12.96 -39.89 -0.65
N PRO A 53 13.11 -40.43 -1.87
CA PRO A 53 14.46 -40.51 -2.42
C PRO A 53 14.62 -40.28 -3.95
N THR A 54 15.50 -39.35 -4.30
CA THR A 54 16.13 -39.16 -5.63
C THR A 54 16.81 -40.42 -6.24
N GLY A 55 16.95 -40.52 -7.59
CA GLY A 55 17.54 -41.73 -8.24
C GLY A 55 17.81 -41.72 -9.77
N THR A 56 18.64 -40.79 -10.26
CA THR A 56 19.09 -40.46 -11.63
C THR A 56 19.34 -41.56 -12.72
N ALA A 57 18.70 -41.38 -13.91
CA ALA A 57 19.10 -41.64 -15.33
C ALA A 57 19.68 -42.98 -15.88
N SER A 58 19.24 -43.41 -17.09
CA SER A 58 20.01 -43.22 -18.36
C SER A 58 19.53 -44.03 -19.61
N SER A 59 19.56 -43.40 -20.79
CA SER A 59 19.70 -43.96 -22.17
C SER A 59 18.59 -44.79 -22.86
N GLY A 60 18.39 -44.55 -24.16
CA GLY A 60 17.55 -45.33 -25.10
C GLY A 60 17.25 -44.55 -26.40
N ASP A 61 17.45 -45.16 -27.58
CA ASP A 61 17.41 -44.50 -28.91
C ASP A 61 16.34 -45.06 -29.87
N SER A 62 16.09 -44.35 -30.98
CA SER A 62 15.78 -44.85 -32.35
C SER A 62 14.43 -44.54 -33.04
N THR A 63 14.49 -43.55 -33.95
CA THR A 63 14.01 -43.56 -35.35
C THR A 63 12.51 -43.46 -35.77
N GLY A 64 12.27 -42.62 -36.79
CA GLY A 64 11.21 -42.78 -37.81
C GLY A 64 10.14 -41.67 -37.85
N SER A 65 9.76 -41.01 -38.97
CA SER A 65 10.39 -40.54 -40.23
C SER A 65 9.27 -40.28 -41.26
N SER A 66 9.03 -39.02 -41.66
CA SER A 66 8.30 -38.60 -42.90
C SER A 66 6.78 -38.94 -42.98
N THR A 67 5.91 -38.31 -43.79
CA THR A 67 6.01 -37.36 -44.92
C THR A 67 4.87 -36.30 -44.89
N ASN A 68 4.96 -35.27 -45.75
CA ASN A 68 3.90 -34.35 -46.21
C ASN A 68 4.00 -34.31 -47.76
N PRO A 69 2.96 -34.07 -48.62
CA PRO A 69 2.50 -32.69 -48.91
C PRO A 69 1.06 -32.49 -49.54
N THR A 70 0.62 -31.22 -49.71
CA THR A 70 -0.33 -30.66 -50.76
C THR A 70 -1.80 -31.19 -50.81
N THR A 71 -2.87 -30.54 -51.34
CA THR A 71 -3.24 -29.22 -51.95
C THR A 71 -4.80 -29.07 -51.88
N ASP A 72 -5.58 -28.08 -52.38
CA ASP A 72 -5.46 -26.81 -53.16
C ASP A 72 -6.72 -25.91 -52.89
N PRO A 73 -6.74 -24.59 -53.21
CA PRO A 73 -7.88 -23.68 -52.96
C PRO A 73 -8.76 -23.33 -54.20
N THR A 74 -9.95 -22.75 -53.99
CA THR A 74 -10.81 -22.07 -55.01
C THR A 74 -11.75 -21.02 -54.36
N ASP A 75 -12.51 -20.19 -55.10
CA ASP A 75 -12.08 -18.97 -55.84
C ASP A 75 -13.30 -18.03 -56.09
N ALA A 76 -13.03 -16.75 -56.43
CA ALA A 76 -13.82 -15.81 -57.23
C ALA A 76 -15.27 -15.33 -56.84
N THR A 77 -15.32 -14.07 -56.37
CA THR A 77 -16.21 -12.95 -56.84
C THR A 77 -17.75 -13.03 -56.82
N THR A 78 -18.41 -11.99 -56.26
CA THR A 78 -19.22 -10.99 -57.03
C THR A 78 -19.73 -9.83 -56.15
N ASP A 79 -20.09 -8.70 -56.77
CA ASP A 79 -20.54 -7.41 -56.21
C ASP A 79 -21.28 -6.63 -57.35
N PRO A 80 -22.12 -5.58 -57.13
CA PRO A 80 -22.84 -5.09 -55.94
C PRO A 80 -24.38 -5.14 -56.09
N THR A 81 -25.17 -4.68 -55.09
CA THR A 81 -26.43 -3.94 -55.36
C THR A 81 -26.86 -3.03 -54.18
N ASP A 82 -27.84 -2.16 -54.43
CA ASP A 82 -28.15 -0.94 -53.66
C ASP A 82 -29.54 -0.99 -52.94
N ALA A 83 -29.85 0.08 -52.19
CA ALA A 83 -31.17 0.52 -51.70
C ALA A 83 -31.76 -0.11 -50.41
N THR A 84 -31.53 0.61 -49.31
CA THR A 84 -32.52 1.03 -48.29
C THR A 84 -33.85 0.28 -48.15
N THR A 85 -34.13 -0.25 -46.95
CA THR A 85 -35.40 0.03 -46.22
C THR A 85 -35.31 -0.38 -44.73
N SER A 86 -35.99 0.39 -43.89
CA SER A 86 -36.45 -0.01 -42.54
C SER A 86 -37.99 0.13 -42.58
N PRO A 87 -38.80 -0.73 -41.89
CA PRO A 87 -38.86 -0.71 -40.42
C PRO A 87 -39.10 -2.07 -39.73
N SER A 88 -38.90 -2.11 -38.40
CA SER A 88 -39.69 -2.83 -37.35
C SER A 88 -40.16 -4.29 -37.57
N THR A 89 -40.02 -5.25 -36.65
CA THR A 89 -40.02 -5.21 -35.17
C THR A 89 -39.21 -6.38 -34.56
N THR A 90 -38.99 -6.35 -33.23
CA THR A 90 -38.86 -7.51 -32.31
C THR A 90 -37.97 -8.69 -32.72
N ASP A 91 -36.87 -8.89 -32.00
CA ASP A 91 -36.83 -9.87 -30.91
C ASP A 91 -35.66 -9.59 -29.95
N ASP A 92 -35.83 -9.96 -28.69
CA ASP A 92 -34.80 -10.11 -27.65
C ASP A 92 -34.82 -11.59 -27.25
N PRO A 93 -33.67 -12.30 -27.32
CA PRO A 93 -32.87 -12.45 -26.11
C PRO A 93 -31.35 -12.40 -26.36
N SER A 94 -30.62 -11.68 -25.51
CA SER A 94 -29.62 -12.29 -24.61
C SER A 94 -28.89 -11.21 -23.79
N GLU A 95 -28.85 -11.40 -22.48
CA GLU A 95 -27.91 -10.65 -21.63
C GLU A 95 -26.47 -10.95 -22.06
N THR A 96 -25.61 -9.93 -22.04
CA THR A 96 -24.16 -10.10 -21.97
C THR A 96 -23.60 -8.87 -21.26
N SER A 97 -23.53 -8.93 -19.93
CA SER A 97 -23.00 -7.84 -19.10
C SER A 97 -21.49 -7.73 -19.25
N SER A 98 -21.04 -7.06 -20.30
CA SER A 98 -19.67 -6.57 -20.42
C SER A 98 -19.56 -5.20 -19.74
N THR A 99 -19.49 -5.20 -18.41
CA THR A 99 -19.08 -4.02 -17.63
C THR A 99 -17.60 -3.75 -17.88
N THR A 100 -17.30 -3.12 -19.01
CA THR A 100 -15.99 -2.53 -19.26
C THR A 100 -15.88 -1.27 -18.41
N ASP A 101 -15.27 -1.41 -17.23
CA ASP A 101 -14.92 -0.28 -16.36
C ASP A 101 -13.94 0.63 -17.08
N THR A 102 -14.51 1.63 -17.73
CA THR A 102 -13.83 2.69 -18.46
C THR A 102 -13.57 3.86 -17.52
N VAL A 103 -12.85 3.55 -16.43
CA VAL A 103 -12.19 4.56 -15.59
C VAL A 103 -11.29 5.39 -16.52
N PRO A 104 -11.49 6.73 -16.63
CA PRO A 104 -10.69 7.55 -17.52
C PRO A 104 -9.21 7.62 -17.14
N ASP A 105 -8.38 7.87 -18.14
CA ASP A 105 -6.93 7.89 -18.02
C ASP A 105 -6.43 9.12 -17.22
N PRO A 106 -5.26 9.08 -16.55
CA PRO A 106 -4.91 10.14 -15.59
C PRO A 106 -4.35 11.49 -16.07
N PRO A 107 -4.39 11.93 -17.34
CA PRO A 107 -4.33 13.35 -17.66
C PRO A 107 -5.44 14.16 -16.96
N ASP A 108 -6.63 13.55 -16.82
CA ASP A 108 -7.86 14.25 -16.40
C ASP A 108 -8.16 14.14 -14.89
N GLY A 109 -7.41 13.31 -14.14
CA GLY A 109 -7.52 13.22 -12.68
C GLY A 109 -6.99 14.48 -11.97
N PRO A 110 -7.46 14.80 -10.75
CA PRO A 110 -7.10 16.03 -10.04
C PRO A 110 -5.58 16.17 -9.82
N PRO A 111 -5.08 17.40 -9.61
CA PRO A 111 -3.67 17.65 -9.38
C PRO A 111 -3.19 17.01 -8.06
N PRO A 112 -1.86 16.77 -7.92
CA PRO A 112 -1.28 16.29 -6.68
C PRO A 112 -1.31 17.38 -5.58
N GLY A 113 -1.89 17.05 -4.43
CA GLY A 113 -1.97 17.88 -3.24
C GLY A 113 -3.27 18.69 -3.08
N ASN A 114 -3.41 19.31 -1.90
CA ASN A 114 -4.40 20.35 -1.65
C ASN A 114 -3.91 21.65 -2.34
N PRO A 115 -4.64 22.21 -3.33
CA PRO A 115 -4.21 23.44 -4.01
C PRO A 115 -4.22 24.67 -3.09
N ASP A 116 -5.00 24.62 -2.01
CA ASP A 116 -5.10 25.68 -1.00
C ASP A 116 -4.07 25.52 0.15
N GLY A 117 -3.23 24.47 0.13
CA GLY A 117 -2.28 24.15 1.20
C GLY A 117 -0.91 24.82 1.03
N ASP A 118 -0.52 25.67 1.98
CA ASP A 118 0.68 26.52 1.93
C ASP A 118 1.73 26.24 3.03
N CYS A 119 1.56 25.20 3.86
CA CYS A 119 2.53 24.86 4.92
C CYS A 119 3.96 24.63 4.38
N ASP A 120 4.95 25.07 5.17
CA ASP A 120 6.37 24.81 4.89
C ASP A 120 6.68 23.31 4.84
N VAL A 121 7.45 22.90 3.82
CA VAL A 121 7.93 21.52 3.67
C VAL A 121 9.36 21.43 4.24
N PRO A 122 9.62 20.58 5.26
CA PRO A 122 10.97 20.44 5.82
C PRO A 122 11.92 19.78 4.81
N ALA A 123 13.22 20.09 4.90
CA ALA A 123 14.21 19.72 3.88
C ALA A 123 14.34 18.20 3.64
N GLU A 124 14.12 17.36 4.66
CA GLU A 124 14.11 15.90 4.51
C GLU A 124 12.87 15.37 3.76
N ALA A 125 11.78 16.14 3.77
CA ALA A 125 10.55 15.90 3.03
C ALA A 125 10.52 16.61 1.64
N ALA A 126 11.64 17.19 1.20
CA ALA A 126 11.76 17.72 -0.16
C ALA A 126 11.81 16.59 -1.21
N PRO A 127 11.54 16.89 -2.51
CA PRO A 127 11.86 15.98 -3.61
C PRO A 127 13.34 15.56 -3.58
N ALA A 128 13.64 14.34 -4.01
CA ALA A 128 15.00 13.85 -4.19
C ALA A 128 15.62 14.38 -5.49
N ASP A 129 16.96 14.46 -5.54
CA ASP A 129 17.70 14.77 -6.77
C ASP A 129 17.66 13.57 -7.73
N VAL A 130 17.31 13.86 -8.98
CA VAL A 130 17.19 12.90 -10.08
C VAL A 130 18.10 13.25 -11.27
N GLY A 131 18.97 14.26 -11.14
CA GLY A 131 19.85 14.70 -12.23
C GLY A 131 20.93 13.72 -12.66
N ASN A 132 21.06 12.57 -11.96
CA ASN A 132 22.01 11.50 -12.25
C ASN A 132 21.32 10.12 -12.09
N PRO A 133 20.39 9.74 -12.99
CA PRO A 133 19.69 8.47 -12.89
C PRO A 133 20.65 7.29 -13.11
N LYS A 134 20.45 6.22 -12.33
CA LYS A 134 21.12 4.93 -12.54
C LYS A 134 20.41 4.12 -13.63
N THR A 135 19.09 4.25 -13.70
CA THR A 135 18.25 3.62 -14.73
C THR A 135 17.27 4.64 -15.30
N VAL A 136 17.11 4.63 -16.61
CA VAL A 136 16.02 5.30 -17.33
C VAL A 136 15.13 4.21 -17.91
N VAL A 137 13.83 4.28 -17.65
CA VAL A 137 12.82 3.41 -18.25
C VAL A 137 12.33 4.08 -19.53
N GLY A 138 12.57 3.43 -20.67
CA GLY A 138 12.22 3.94 -22.00
C GLY A 138 13.41 4.48 -22.82
N ASP A 139 13.12 4.95 -24.04
CA ASP A 139 14.08 5.43 -25.04
C ASP A 139 13.66 6.73 -25.76
N GLY A 140 12.64 7.42 -25.25
CA GLY A 140 12.01 8.60 -25.86
C GLY A 140 10.67 8.30 -26.56
N THR A 141 10.16 7.07 -26.47
CA THR A 141 8.87 6.65 -27.06
C THR A 141 7.91 6.07 -26.01
N PRO A 142 6.59 6.30 -26.11
CA PRO A 142 5.62 5.72 -25.18
C PRO A 142 5.69 4.19 -25.11
N GLU A 143 5.86 3.54 -26.26
CA GLU A 143 5.90 2.09 -26.40
C GLU A 143 7.12 1.43 -25.73
N SER A 144 8.19 2.20 -25.47
CA SER A 144 9.38 1.71 -24.75
C SER A 144 9.17 1.60 -23.23
N CYS A 145 8.23 2.37 -22.68
CA CYS A 145 7.91 2.40 -21.25
C CYS A 145 6.98 1.24 -20.85
N THR A 146 7.56 0.06 -20.69
CA THR A 146 6.84 -1.18 -20.35
C THR A 146 6.90 -1.50 -18.86
N GLY A 147 5.87 -2.19 -18.32
CA GLY A 147 5.85 -2.68 -16.94
C GLY A 147 7.06 -3.56 -16.60
N ALA A 148 7.48 -4.42 -17.53
CA ALA A 148 8.69 -5.25 -17.36
C ALA A 148 9.98 -4.41 -17.22
N ALA A 149 10.10 -3.30 -17.97
CA ALA A 149 11.24 -2.39 -17.82
C ALA A 149 11.19 -1.61 -16.49
N PHE A 150 10.00 -1.24 -16.02
CA PHE A 150 9.78 -0.65 -14.70
C PHE A 150 10.15 -1.62 -13.56
N VAL A 151 9.62 -2.85 -13.56
CA VAL A 151 9.92 -3.90 -12.57
C VAL A 151 11.42 -4.19 -12.53
N ALA A 152 12.08 -4.34 -13.70
CA ALA A 152 13.53 -4.54 -13.77
C ALA A 152 14.34 -3.34 -13.26
N ALA A 153 13.87 -2.11 -13.45
CA ALA A 153 14.50 -0.91 -12.91
C ALA A 153 14.38 -0.85 -11.37
N VAL A 154 13.19 -1.11 -10.84
CA VAL A 154 12.90 -1.17 -9.39
C VAL A 154 13.72 -2.25 -8.70
N ALA A 155 13.76 -3.46 -9.27
CA ALA A 155 14.58 -4.56 -8.78
C ALA A 155 16.10 -4.26 -8.84
N GLY A 156 16.51 -3.34 -9.72
CA GLY A 156 17.88 -2.83 -9.77
C GLY A 156 18.22 -1.80 -8.69
N GLY A 157 17.23 -1.05 -8.17
CA GLY A 157 17.36 0.00 -7.16
C GLY A 157 18.20 1.23 -7.57
N GLY A 158 18.30 2.22 -6.69
CA GLY A 158 18.94 3.52 -6.95
C GLY A 158 17.98 4.55 -7.55
N VAL A 159 18.50 5.55 -8.27
CA VAL A 159 17.68 6.59 -8.92
C VAL A 159 17.13 6.08 -10.26
N ILE A 160 15.82 6.07 -10.38
CA ILE A 160 15.03 5.58 -11.52
C ILE A 160 14.18 6.75 -12.05
N THR A 161 14.26 6.96 -13.35
CA THR A 161 13.50 7.99 -14.09
C THR A 161 12.91 7.38 -15.36
N PHE A 162 12.07 8.10 -16.08
CA PHE A 162 11.40 7.63 -17.29
C PHE A 162 11.66 8.57 -18.48
N ASP A 163 11.79 8.00 -19.67
CA ASP A 163 11.88 8.71 -20.95
C ASP A 163 10.89 8.08 -21.94
N CYS A 164 9.60 8.41 -21.74
CA CYS A 164 8.48 7.86 -22.50
C CYS A 164 8.00 8.78 -23.62
N GLY A 165 8.80 9.80 -23.98
CA GLY A 165 8.35 10.92 -24.80
C GLY A 165 7.74 12.07 -23.97
N PRO A 166 7.12 13.07 -24.63
CA PRO A 166 6.73 14.34 -24.01
C PRO A 166 5.33 14.37 -23.41
N ASP A 167 4.46 13.42 -23.77
CA ASP A 167 3.05 13.36 -23.37
C ASP A 167 2.88 12.37 -22.19
N PRO A 168 1.80 12.47 -21.39
CA PRO A 168 1.53 11.51 -20.33
C PRO A 168 1.35 10.08 -20.85
N VAL A 169 1.81 9.09 -20.08
CA VAL A 169 1.71 7.67 -20.43
C VAL A 169 1.18 6.84 -19.25
N VAL A 170 0.54 5.72 -19.57
CA VAL A 170 0.11 4.72 -18.60
C VAL A 170 0.84 3.41 -18.87
N ILE A 171 1.49 2.89 -17.83
CA ILE A 171 2.31 1.70 -17.87
C ILE A 171 1.58 0.59 -17.09
N PRO A 172 1.04 -0.44 -17.78
CA PRO A 172 0.45 -1.59 -17.11
C PRO A 172 1.50 -2.38 -16.32
N VAL A 173 1.25 -2.60 -15.04
CA VAL A 173 2.10 -3.33 -14.10
C VAL A 173 1.46 -4.69 -13.81
N THR A 174 1.82 -5.68 -14.63
CA THR A 174 1.30 -7.06 -14.56
C THR A 174 2.14 -8.00 -13.69
N GLU A 175 3.05 -7.43 -12.89
CA GLU A 175 3.93 -8.10 -11.94
C GLU A 175 4.35 -7.05 -10.91
N THR A 176 4.20 -7.33 -9.61
CA THR A 176 4.54 -6.38 -8.55
C THR A 176 6.02 -6.01 -8.57
N ALA A 177 6.31 -4.70 -8.64
CA ALA A 177 7.68 -4.22 -8.61
C ALA A 177 8.27 -4.39 -7.21
N LYS A 178 9.21 -5.33 -7.05
CA LYS A 178 9.83 -5.69 -5.76
C LYS A 178 11.15 -4.94 -5.54
N ILE A 179 11.26 -4.22 -4.43
CA ILE A 179 12.48 -3.52 -3.97
C ILE A 179 13.41 -4.53 -3.27
N TYR A 180 14.58 -4.82 -3.83
CA TYR A 180 15.59 -5.67 -3.17
C TYR A 180 16.40 -4.87 -2.14
N ASN A 181 16.49 -5.38 -0.90
CA ASN A 181 17.01 -4.61 0.24
C ASN A 181 18.49 -4.23 0.12
N ASN A 182 19.26 -5.01 -0.64
CA ASN A 182 20.69 -4.82 -0.88
C ASN A 182 21.02 -3.87 -2.05
N THR A 183 20.03 -3.20 -2.66
CA THR A 183 20.21 -2.33 -3.85
C THR A 183 20.25 -0.83 -3.57
N GLY A 184 20.02 -0.44 -2.31
CA GLY A 184 20.04 0.95 -1.83
C GLY A 184 21.45 1.52 -1.54
N PRO A 185 21.59 2.43 -0.56
CA PRO A 185 20.60 2.81 0.46
C PRO A 185 19.43 3.64 -0.09
N GLU A 186 19.72 4.68 -0.88
CA GLU A 186 18.69 5.55 -1.47
C GLU A 186 18.11 4.92 -2.74
N ILE A 187 16.79 4.87 -2.85
CA ILE A 187 16.05 4.44 -4.05
C ILE A 187 15.00 5.49 -4.36
N VAL A 188 15.03 6.04 -5.57
CA VAL A 188 14.14 7.12 -6.01
C VAL A 188 13.44 6.67 -7.27
N ILE A 189 12.12 6.78 -7.32
CA ILE A 189 11.31 6.55 -8.52
C ILE A 189 10.61 7.87 -8.86
N ASP A 190 11.01 8.52 -9.96
CA ASP A 190 10.46 9.80 -10.39
C ASP A 190 9.79 9.69 -11.76
N GLY A 191 8.45 9.83 -11.78
CA GLY A 191 7.62 9.74 -12.97
C GLY A 191 7.54 11.01 -13.82
N GLY A 192 8.26 12.08 -13.45
CA GLY A 192 8.30 13.36 -14.17
C GLY A 192 6.97 14.13 -14.21
N GLY A 193 5.92 13.64 -13.55
CA GLY A 193 4.54 14.14 -13.66
C GLY A 193 3.79 13.60 -14.89
N LEU A 194 4.41 12.72 -15.68
CA LEU A 194 3.85 12.15 -16.92
C LEU A 194 3.47 10.67 -16.78
N VAL A 195 4.08 9.94 -15.84
CA VAL A 195 3.91 8.48 -15.71
C VAL A 195 2.79 8.12 -14.75
N THR A 196 1.89 7.27 -15.24
CA THR A 196 0.98 6.44 -14.44
C THR A 196 1.48 5.01 -14.42
N LEU A 197 1.45 4.39 -13.23
CA LEU A 197 1.59 2.96 -13.02
C LEU A 197 0.20 2.38 -12.74
N ASP A 198 -0.20 1.37 -13.49
CA ASP A 198 -1.55 0.80 -13.47
C ASP A 198 -1.52 -0.69 -13.10
N GLY A 199 -2.01 -1.03 -11.91
CA GLY A 199 -2.07 -2.42 -11.42
C GLY A 199 -3.15 -3.28 -12.08
N GLY A 200 -3.99 -2.68 -12.93
CA GLY A 200 -5.02 -3.36 -13.72
C GLY A 200 -6.23 -3.86 -12.92
N GLY A 201 -6.31 -3.57 -11.62
CA GLY A 201 -7.30 -4.12 -10.69
C GLY A 201 -7.01 -5.57 -10.31
N ALA A 202 -5.73 -5.98 -10.32
CA ALA A 202 -5.33 -7.39 -10.12
C ALA A 202 -3.91 -7.61 -9.55
N ASN A 203 -3.14 -6.55 -9.28
CA ASN A 203 -1.76 -6.67 -8.80
C ASN A 203 -1.43 -5.52 -7.82
N ARG A 204 -0.69 -5.81 -6.75
CA ARG A 204 0.04 -4.78 -6.02
C ARG A 204 1.09 -4.13 -6.93
N ILE A 205 1.18 -2.80 -6.97
CA ILE A 205 2.09 -2.11 -7.92
C ILE A 205 3.55 -2.13 -7.42
N LEU A 206 3.78 -1.80 -6.16
CA LEU A 206 5.12 -1.64 -5.57
C LEU A 206 5.20 -2.28 -4.18
N TYR A 207 6.25 -3.05 -3.93
CA TYR A 207 6.45 -3.78 -2.67
C TYR A 207 7.87 -3.63 -2.14
N MET A 208 7.99 -3.21 -0.89
CA MET A 208 9.24 -3.11 -0.15
C MET A 208 9.08 -3.74 1.23
N ASN A 209 9.83 -4.80 1.53
CA ASN A 209 9.75 -5.47 2.83
C ASN A 209 11.15 -5.93 3.27
N THR A 210 11.72 -5.25 4.26
CA THR A 210 13.04 -5.61 4.81
C THR A 210 13.05 -6.98 5.49
N CYS A 211 11.89 -7.47 5.94
CA CYS A 211 11.71 -8.76 6.59
C CYS A 211 11.40 -9.90 5.61
N ASP A 212 11.28 -9.63 4.32
CA ASP A 212 11.13 -10.65 3.29
C ASP A 212 12.51 -11.27 2.95
N GLU A 213 12.64 -12.59 3.12
CA GLU A 213 13.89 -13.32 2.81
C GLU A 213 14.20 -13.33 1.30
N GLU A 214 13.18 -13.33 0.44
CA GLU A 214 13.36 -13.27 -1.02
C GLU A 214 13.96 -11.95 -1.48
N LEU A 215 13.66 -10.86 -0.77
CA LEU A 215 14.23 -9.52 -0.99
C LEU A 215 15.65 -9.36 -0.42
N VAL A 216 16.24 -10.44 0.11
CA VAL A 216 17.54 -10.52 0.80
C VAL A 216 17.54 -9.79 2.15
N TRP A 217 17.73 -10.52 3.25
CA TRP A 217 18.02 -9.88 4.54
C TRP A 217 19.44 -9.30 4.58
N THR A 218 19.53 -8.03 4.95
CA THR A 218 20.79 -7.27 5.09
C THR A 218 21.22 -7.04 6.54
N THR A 219 20.33 -7.25 7.51
CA THR A 219 20.61 -7.20 8.96
C THR A 219 19.78 -8.26 9.72
N PRO A 220 20.16 -8.64 10.95
CA PRO A 220 19.37 -9.55 11.80
C PRO A 220 18.20 -8.84 12.53
N MET A 221 17.85 -7.61 12.15
CA MET A 221 16.80 -6.79 12.78
C MET A 221 16.01 -6.08 11.68
N CYS A 222 15.39 -6.89 10.81
CA CYS A 222 14.75 -6.42 9.59
C CYS A 222 13.71 -5.32 9.86
N GLN A 223 12.93 -5.46 10.92
CA GLN A 223 11.87 -4.56 11.35
C GLN A 223 12.37 -3.24 11.98
N ASN A 224 13.70 -3.04 12.07
CA ASN A 224 14.27 -1.72 12.38
C ASN A 224 15.58 -1.48 11.62
N GLN A 225 15.50 -1.51 10.28
CA GLN A 225 16.63 -1.30 9.37
C GLN A 225 16.55 0.07 8.67
N ASP A 226 17.67 0.80 8.58
CA ASP A 226 17.78 2.17 8.03
C ASP A 226 17.54 2.29 6.50
N HIS A 227 17.61 1.19 5.78
CA HIS A 227 17.47 1.11 4.33
C HIS A 227 16.69 -0.16 3.93
N PRO A 228 16.11 -0.25 2.72
CA PRO A 228 16.06 0.77 1.66
C PRO A 228 15.38 2.08 2.09
N ARG A 229 15.76 3.18 1.43
CA ARG A 229 15.19 4.50 1.61
C ARG A 229 14.47 4.89 0.33
N LEU A 230 13.18 4.57 0.29
CA LEU A 230 12.34 4.72 -0.88
C LEU A 230 11.72 6.14 -0.92
N THR A 231 11.99 6.86 -2.00
CA THR A 231 11.25 8.06 -2.39
C THR A 231 10.48 7.74 -3.66
N ILE A 232 9.15 7.87 -3.64
CA ILE A 232 8.37 7.93 -4.87
C ILE A 232 7.92 9.37 -5.10
N GLN A 233 8.08 9.87 -6.32
CA GLN A 233 7.74 11.26 -6.63
C GLN A 233 7.21 11.47 -8.05
N ASN A 234 6.33 12.47 -8.21
CA ASN A 234 5.77 12.88 -9.49
C ASN A 234 5.09 11.72 -10.27
N LEU A 235 4.45 10.80 -9.57
CA LEU A 235 3.85 9.57 -10.10
C LEU A 235 2.33 9.52 -9.88
N THR A 236 1.65 8.77 -10.73
CA THR A 236 0.25 8.38 -10.51
C THR A 236 0.17 6.86 -10.35
N PHE A 237 -0.56 6.39 -9.35
CA PHE A 237 -0.82 4.97 -9.09
C PHE A 237 -2.32 4.72 -9.21
N ILE A 238 -2.72 3.89 -10.17
CA ILE A 238 -4.13 3.53 -10.37
C ILE A 238 -4.34 2.02 -10.30
N ARG A 239 -5.48 1.60 -9.73
CA ARG A 239 -5.96 0.21 -9.78
C ARG A 239 -4.93 -0.83 -9.30
N GLY A 240 -4.06 -0.46 -8.36
CA GLY A 240 -3.30 -1.43 -7.58
C GLY A 240 -4.24 -2.17 -6.65
N ASP A 241 -4.17 -3.50 -6.61
CA ASP A 241 -5.05 -4.35 -5.81
C ASP A 241 -4.23 -5.44 -5.12
N ALA A 242 -4.32 -5.52 -3.79
CA ALA A 242 -3.61 -6.50 -2.97
C ALA A 242 -4.54 -7.50 -2.26
N SER A 243 -5.81 -7.60 -2.70
CA SER A 243 -6.82 -8.46 -2.07
C SER A 243 -6.40 -9.93 -2.04
N GLY A 244 -6.25 -10.50 -0.85
CA GLY A 244 -5.79 -11.87 -0.64
C GLY A 244 -4.28 -12.10 -0.77
N GLU A 245 -3.46 -11.05 -0.87
CA GLU A 245 -2.00 -11.16 -0.75
C GLU A 245 -1.55 -11.31 0.73
N ASP A 246 -0.43 -11.99 0.94
CA ASP A 246 0.29 -12.05 2.23
C ASP A 246 1.70 -11.45 2.01
N PRO A 247 2.10 -10.35 2.70
CA PRO A 247 1.30 -9.60 3.67
C PRO A 247 0.13 -8.84 3.02
N ASP A 248 -0.88 -8.53 3.84
CA ASP A 248 -2.12 -7.86 3.44
C ASP A 248 -1.99 -6.35 3.15
N GLY A 249 -3.03 -5.75 2.56
CA GLY A 249 -3.18 -4.29 2.40
C GLY A 249 -2.17 -3.62 1.44
N GLY A 250 -2.16 -2.29 1.34
CA GLY A 250 -1.18 -1.59 0.48
C GLY A 250 -1.32 -1.91 -1.02
N GLY A 251 -2.51 -1.68 -1.58
CA GLY A 251 -2.87 -2.03 -2.97
C GLY A 251 -2.01 -1.38 -4.04
N ALA A 252 -1.71 -0.08 -3.92
CA ALA A 252 -0.65 0.51 -4.75
C ALA A 252 0.74 0.21 -4.17
N ILE A 253 0.95 0.49 -2.87
CA ILE A 253 2.26 0.38 -2.23
C ILE A 253 2.16 -0.29 -0.86
N PHE A 254 2.89 -1.38 -0.67
CA PHE A 254 3.19 -1.96 0.64
C PHE A 254 4.64 -1.68 1.05
N VAL A 255 4.84 -1.23 2.29
CA VAL A 255 6.15 -0.91 2.86
C VAL A 255 6.29 -1.53 4.25
N ARG A 256 7.34 -2.31 4.49
CA ARG A 256 7.81 -2.71 5.82
C ARG A 256 9.30 -2.47 5.98
N GLY A 257 9.67 -1.72 7.02
CA GLY A 257 11.06 -1.36 7.32
C GLY A 257 11.61 -0.21 6.46
N GLY A 258 12.89 0.10 6.64
CA GLY A 258 13.57 1.13 5.86
C GLY A 258 13.13 2.55 6.20
N ARG A 259 13.23 3.44 5.21
CA ARG A 259 12.60 4.77 5.20
C ARG A 259 11.72 4.89 3.97
N PHE A 260 10.59 5.57 4.10
CA PHE A 260 9.70 5.87 2.99
C PHE A 260 9.18 7.31 3.00
N LYS A 261 9.04 7.91 1.81
CA LYS A 261 8.31 9.17 1.57
C LYS A 261 7.65 9.23 0.18
N ILE A 262 6.54 9.97 0.13
CA ILE A 262 5.66 10.20 -1.03
C ILE A 262 5.64 11.70 -1.33
N ILE A 263 6.05 12.11 -2.54
CA ILE A 263 6.12 13.53 -2.92
C ILE A 263 5.34 13.78 -4.22
N ASN A 264 4.45 14.77 -4.26
CA ASN A 264 3.82 15.24 -5.49
C ASN A 264 3.14 14.12 -6.33
N SER A 265 2.51 13.13 -5.66
CA SER A 265 2.01 11.90 -6.30
C SER A 265 0.50 11.69 -6.09
N ARG A 266 -0.10 10.81 -6.90
CA ARG A 266 -1.56 10.63 -6.98
C ARG A 266 -1.94 9.14 -6.87
N PHE A 267 -3.04 8.83 -6.20
CA PHE A 267 -3.50 7.47 -5.92
C PHE A 267 -5.02 7.36 -6.13
N PHE A 268 -5.46 6.61 -7.15
CA PHE A 268 -6.88 6.48 -7.51
C PHE A 268 -7.31 5.01 -7.68
N ASN A 269 -8.53 4.66 -7.25
CA ASN A 269 -9.16 3.35 -7.47
C ASN A 269 -8.31 2.14 -7.04
N ASN A 270 -7.43 2.31 -6.05
CA ASN A 270 -6.64 1.21 -5.49
C ASN A 270 -7.47 0.45 -4.44
N ARG A 271 -7.14 -0.83 -4.23
CA ARG A 271 -7.93 -1.78 -3.45
C ARG A 271 -7.10 -2.67 -2.52
N CYS A 272 -7.75 -3.12 -1.45
CA CYS A 272 -7.32 -4.24 -0.64
C CYS A 272 -8.55 -5.11 -0.29
N ASP A 273 -8.33 -6.20 0.45
CA ASP A 273 -9.36 -7.02 1.08
C ASP A 273 -10.52 -6.18 1.66
N ASP A 274 -11.75 -6.55 1.32
CA ASP A 274 -12.96 -5.85 1.77
C ASP A 274 -13.13 -5.83 3.30
N VAL A 275 -12.48 -6.77 4.03
CA VAL A 275 -12.68 -7.01 5.47
C VAL A 275 -11.40 -7.46 6.18
N GLY A 276 -11.35 -7.25 7.50
CA GLY A 276 -10.26 -7.67 8.39
C GLY A 276 -9.80 -6.54 9.32
N PRO A 277 -9.55 -6.80 10.62
CA PRO A 277 -9.41 -5.75 11.64
C PRO A 277 -8.25 -4.77 11.41
N ASP A 278 -7.06 -5.29 11.14
CA ASP A 278 -5.82 -4.50 10.94
C ASP A 278 -5.44 -4.33 9.46
N VAL A 279 -6.18 -4.96 8.55
CA VAL A 279 -5.95 -4.88 7.09
C VAL A 279 -6.33 -3.48 6.61
N GLY A 280 -5.46 -2.80 5.86
CA GLY A 280 -5.71 -1.42 5.51
C GLY A 280 -4.84 -0.83 4.39
N GLY A 281 -5.12 0.41 4.00
CA GLY A 281 -4.25 1.18 3.12
C GLY A 281 -4.43 0.80 1.65
N ALA A 282 -5.60 1.01 1.07
CA ALA A 282 -5.84 0.62 -0.33
C ALA A 282 -4.84 1.27 -1.30
N ALA A 283 -4.54 2.56 -1.10
CA ALA A 283 -3.38 3.16 -1.75
C ALA A 283 -2.08 2.70 -1.07
N VAL A 284 -1.89 2.97 0.23
CA VAL A 284 -0.58 2.77 0.88
C VAL A 284 -0.69 2.19 2.30
N ARG A 285 0.12 1.17 2.59
CA ARG A 285 0.31 0.57 3.92
C ARG A 285 1.78 0.62 4.33
N VAL A 286 2.07 1.12 5.53
CA VAL A 286 3.45 1.22 6.06
C VAL A 286 3.55 0.61 7.47
N LEU A 287 4.55 -0.26 7.65
CA LEU A 287 4.90 -0.95 8.89
C LEU A 287 6.39 -0.76 9.22
N SER A 288 6.76 -0.86 10.50
CA SER A 288 8.17 -1.01 10.94
C SER A 288 9.17 0.08 10.46
N GLN A 289 8.69 1.29 10.16
CA GLN A 289 9.49 2.42 9.67
C GLN A 289 10.65 2.77 10.64
N TYR A 290 11.88 2.93 10.12
CA TYR A 290 13.11 2.97 10.92
C TYR A 290 13.09 3.99 12.07
N ASN A 291 13.42 3.51 13.28
CA ASN A 291 13.46 4.23 14.55
C ASN A 291 12.17 5.02 14.88
N GLY A 292 11.00 4.65 14.32
CA GLY A 292 9.73 5.36 14.53
C GLY A 292 9.68 6.76 13.89
N LEU A 293 10.72 7.16 13.15
CA LEU A 293 10.79 8.44 12.43
C LEU A 293 9.69 8.51 11.37
N PRO A 294 9.03 9.65 11.15
CA PRO A 294 7.81 9.71 10.33
C PRO A 294 8.01 9.26 8.87
N VAL A 295 6.95 8.74 8.26
CA VAL A 295 6.74 8.75 6.80
C VAL A 295 6.33 10.16 6.40
N TYR A 296 6.95 10.72 5.36
CA TYR A 296 6.55 12.01 4.81
C TYR A 296 5.63 11.84 3.61
N VAL A 297 4.47 12.49 3.63
CA VAL A 297 3.51 12.54 2.52
C VAL A 297 3.27 14.00 2.17
N VAL A 298 3.80 14.45 1.03
CA VAL A 298 3.85 15.88 0.66
C VAL A 298 3.14 16.10 -0.66
N LYS A 299 2.24 17.09 -0.70
CA LYS A 299 1.49 17.52 -1.90
C LYS A 299 0.95 16.34 -2.71
N SER A 300 0.33 15.37 -2.06
CA SER A 300 -0.15 14.16 -2.72
C SER A 300 -1.66 14.01 -2.61
N THR A 301 -2.28 13.29 -3.55
CA THR A 301 -3.75 13.17 -3.66
C THR A 301 -4.18 11.70 -3.60
N PHE A 302 -5.14 11.40 -2.74
CA PHE A 302 -5.73 10.08 -2.53
C PHE A 302 -7.24 10.18 -2.79
N GLY A 303 -7.71 9.52 -3.86
CA GLY A 303 -9.04 9.74 -4.40
C GLY A 303 -9.11 11.11 -5.09
N GLY A 304 -10.18 11.88 -4.88
CA GLY A 304 -10.32 13.22 -5.49
C GLY A 304 -11.66 13.49 -6.18
N ALA A 305 -12.38 12.43 -6.52
CA ALA A 305 -13.74 12.41 -7.06
C ALA A 305 -14.37 11.04 -6.72
N PRO A 306 -15.72 10.90 -6.73
CA PRO A 306 -16.39 9.64 -6.40
C PRO A 306 -15.90 8.44 -7.21
N GLU A 307 -15.57 8.64 -8.48
CA GLU A 307 -15.08 7.62 -9.41
C GLU A 307 -13.57 7.37 -9.35
N LEU A 308 -12.86 7.96 -8.38
CA LEU A 308 -11.42 7.80 -8.16
C LEU A 308 -11.08 7.21 -6.78
N GLY A 309 -12.09 6.87 -5.98
CA GLY A 309 -11.95 6.47 -4.59
C GLY A 309 -11.09 5.22 -4.34
N ASN A 310 -10.26 5.26 -3.30
CA ASN A 310 -9.50 4.08 -2.85
C ASN A 310 -10.31 3.35 -1.76
N ILE A 311 -10.45 2.03 -1.88
CA ILE A 311 -11.44 1.23 -1.11
C ILE A 311 -10.80 -0.01 -0.50
N CYS A 312 -10.93 -0.20 0.81
CA CYS A 312 -10.26 -1.27 1.57
C CYS A 312 -10.98 -1.51 2.90
N SER A 313 -10.70 -2.61 3.60
CA SER A 313 -11.27 -2.90 4.93
C SER A 313 -11.16 -1.69 5.87
N ASN A 314 -9.96 -1.10 5.97
CA ASN A 314 -9.68 0.14 6.69
C ASN A 314 -8.77 1.05 5.85
N GLY A 315 -8.72 2.35 6.12
CA GLY A 315 -7.67 3.21 5.53
C GLY A 315 -7.68 3.22 4.00
N GLY A 316 -8.74 3.71 3.35
CA GLY A 316 -8.80 3.73 1.88
C GLY A 316 -7.58 4.43 1.27
N GLY A 317 -7.19 5.59 1.84
CA GLY A 317 -5.93 6.26 1.54
C GLY A 317 -4.72 5.59 2.20
N LEU A 318 -4.46 5.91 3.47
CA LEU A 318 -3.29 5.42 4.22
C LEU A 318 -3.68 4.43 5.32
N SER A 319 -2.83 3.43 5.56
CA SER A 319 -2.79 2.70 6.83
C SER A 319 -1.38 2.60 7.43
N SER A 320 -1.32 2.41 8.76
CA SER A 320 -0.13 1.88 9.43
C SER A 320 -0.44 1.17 10.74
N ILE A 321 0.51 0.35 11.18
CA ILE A 321 0.62 -0.16 12.55
C ILE A 321 1.98 0.27 13.10
N GLY A 322 2.00 1.04 14.19
CA GLY A 322 3.22 1.50 14.86
C GLY A 322 4.10 2.46 14.07
N VAL A 323 3.55 3.18 13.08
CA VAL A 323 4.31 4.13 12.24
C VAL A 323 3.68 5.51 12.24
N SER A 324 4.51 6.51 12.55
CA SER A 324 4.17 7.93 12.48
C SER A 324 4.08 8.44 11.03
N TYR A 325 3.12 9.34 10.76
CA TYR A 325 2.96 10.02 9.47
C TYR A 325 3.05 11.54 9.65
N THR A 326 3.72 12.23 8.73
CA THR A 326 3.66 13.69 8.59
C THR A 326 3.17 14.03 7.19
N VAL A 327 1.94 14.51 7.12
CA VAL A 327 1.16 14.77 5.91
C VAL A 327 1.08 16.28 5.71
N ILE A 328 1.58 16.76 4.57
CA ILE A 328 1.77 18.19 4.30
C ILE A 328 1.12 18.54 2.96
N ASN A 329 0.27 19.57 2.95
CA ASN A 329 -0.40 20.13 1.76
C ASN A 329 -1.07 19.09 0.86
N SER A 330 -1.64 18.02 1.44
CA SER A 330 -2.15 16.85 0.71
C SER A 330 -3.68 16.81 0.69
N LEU A 331 -4.25 16.02 -0.23
CA LEU A 331 -5.70 15.87 -0.43
C LEU A 331 -6.13 14.41 -0.27
N PHE A 332 -7.17 14.18 0.52
CA PHE A 332 -7.86 12.91 0.67
C PHE A 332 -9.35 13.15 0.43
N SER A 333 -9.95 12.53 -0.58
CA SER A 333 -11.41 12.58 -0.71
C SER A 333 -11.98 11.38 -1.44
N HIS A 334 -13.20 10.98 -1.08
CA HIS A 334 -13.90 9.84 -1.65
C HIS A 334 -13.17 8.51 -1.42
N ASN A 335 -12.43 8.37 -0.32
CA ASN A 335 -11.85 7.09 0.10
C ASN A 335 -12.77 6.41 1.12
N ASP A 336 -12.96 5.09 0.99
CA ASP A 336 -13.95 4.35 1.76
C ASP A 336 -13.30 3.22 2.57
N ALA A 337 -13.66 3.12 3.86
CA ALA A 337 -13.33 1.99 4.72
C ALA A 337 -14.55 1.06 4.88
N ILE A 338 -14.53 -0.06 4.14
CA ILE A 338 -15.72 -0.89 3.86
C ILE A 338 -15.83 -2.20 4.68
N GLY A 339 -14.90 -2.44 5.62
CA GLY A 339 -15.01 -3.56 6.55
C GLY A 339 -16.21 -3.44 7.51
N ASP A 340 -16.40 -4.46 8.34
CA ASP A 340 -17.53 -4.58 9.28
C ASP A 340 -17.04 -5.22 10.57
N GLY A 341 -17.26 -4.58 11.72
CA GLY A 341 -16.91 -5.14 13.03
C GLY A 341 -15.76 -4.49 13.79
N ALA A 342 -15.17 -3.39 13.31
CA ALA A 342 -14.08 -2.65 13.98
C ALA A 342 -12.81 -3.48 14.29
N ASN A 343 -11.91 -2.93 15.12
CA ASN A 343 -10.73 -3.59 15.68
C ASN A 343 -10.75 -3.46 17.22
N PRO A 344 -10.66 -4.56 18.00
CA PRO A 344 -10.76 -5.96 17.59
C PRO A 344 -12.16 -6.30 17.06
N PRO A 345 -12.32 -7.35 16.22
CA PRO A 345 -13.60 -7.69 15.62
C PRO A 345 -14.72 -7.93 16.66
N GLN A 346 -15.88 -7.33 16.41
CA GLN A 346 -17.11 -7.61 17.15
C GLN A 346 -17.58 -9.07 16.99
N ASN A 347 -18.56 -9.49 17.80
CA ASN A 347 -19.01 -10.88 17.79
C ASN A 347 -19.74 -11.22 16.48
N ASN A 348 -19.15 -12.16 15.71
CA ASN A 348 -19.63 -12.68 14.42
C ASN A 348 -19.44 -11.74 13.20
N THR A 349 -18.65 -10.69 13.33
CA THR A 349 -18.23 -9.79 12.23
C THR A 349 -16.77 -10.09 11.82
N PRO A 350 -16.36 -9.84 10.56
CA PRO A 350 -15.00 -10.15 10.09
C PRO A 350 -13.91 -9.17 10.58
N GLY A 351 -14.30 -7.95 10.98
CA GLY A 351 -13.42 -6.86 11.42
C GLY A 351 -13.22 -5.78 10.35
N GLY A 352 -12.79 -4.60 10.80
CA GLY A 352 -12.42 -3.45 9.96
C GLY A 352 -13.47 -2.33 9.93
N GLY A 353 -13.58 -1.64 8.79
CA GLY A 353 -14.58 -0.59 8.53
C GLY A 353 -14.17 0.81 8.98
N SER A 354 -12.91 1.04 9.35
CA SER A 354 -12.48 2.26 10.04
C SER A 354 -11.43 3.08 9.28
N GLY A 355 -11.43 4.41 9.49
CA GLY A 355 -10.42 5.33 8.97
C GLY A 355 -10.53 5.55 7.47
N GLY A 356 -11.66 6.06 6.95
CA GLY A 356 -11.94 6.16 5.51
C GLY A 356 -10.79 6.73 4.68
N ALA A 357 -10.24 7.88 5.09
CA ALA A 357 -8.99 8.40 4.51
C ALA A 357 -7.72 7.83 5.17
N ILE A 358 -7.64 7.79 6.50
CA ILE A 358 -6.43 7.40 7.25
C ILE A 358 -6.78 6.48 8.44
N TYR A 359 -6.09 5.33 8.53
CA TYR A 359 -6.12 4.40 9.66
C TYR A 359 -4.72 4.29 10.30
N ASN A 360 -4.58 4.60 11.59
CA ASN A 360 -3.34 4.38 12.33
C ASN A 360 -3.61 3.66 13.65
N ASP A 361 -3.00 2.49 13.85
CA ASP A 361 -2.97 1.76 15.11
C ASP A 361 -1.51 1.66 15.64
N GLY A 362 -1.31 1.30 16.91
CA GLY A 362 0.01 1.13 17.52
C GLY A 362 0.08 1.51 19.01
N ASN A 363 1.29 1.69 19.52
CA ASN A 363 1.57 2.22 20.86
C ASN A 363 1.92 3.72 20.74
N THR A 364 3.19 4.08 20.91
CA THR A 364 3.70 5.44 20.64
C THR A 364 3.90 5.68 19.14
N PHE A 365 3.14 6.61 18.57
CA PHE A 365 3.37 7.18 17.23
C PHE A 365 2.72 8.57 17.12
N THR A 366 2.96 9.27 16.03
CA THR A 366 2.37 10.60 15.78
C THR A 366 1.76 10.70 14.38
N LEU A 367 0.53 11.20 14.28
CA LEU A 367 -0.03 11.69 13.01
C LEU A 367 -0.01 13.23 13.04
N THR A 368 0.66 13.84 12.06
CA THR A 368 0.73 15.29 11.89
C THR A 368 0.14 15.68 10.54
N LEU A 369 -0.90 16.51 10.54
CA LEU A 369 -1.48 17.13 9.35
C LEU A 369 -1.14 18.62 9.31
N CYS A 370 -0.62 19.11 8.18
CA CYS A 370 -0.43 20.54 7.90
C CYS A 370 -0.97 20.88 6.51
N GLY A 371 -1.75 21.96 6.35
CA GLY A 371 -2.23 22.43 5.05
C GLY A 371 -3.11 21.42 4.28
N THR A 372 -3.61 20.40 4.98
CA THR A 372 -4.13 19.16 4.38
C THR A 372 -5.66 19.17 4.39
N LYS A 373 -6.24 18.60 3.33
CA LYS A 373 -7.68 18.57 3.10
C LYS A 373 -8.17 17.12 3.08
N ILE A 374 -9.08 16.78 3.98
CA ILE A 374 -9.68 15.44 4.09
C ILE A 374 -11.20 15.64 4.01
N VAL A 375 -11.82 15.36 2.87
CA VAL A 375 -13.23 15.69 2.63
C VAL A 375 -13.99 14.57 1.94
N ASP A 376 -15.27 14.38 2.25
CA ASP A 376 -16.14 13.45 1.53
C ASP A 376 -15.61 11.99 1.54
N ASN A 377 -15.00 11.52 2.64
CA ASN A 377 -14.53 10.13 2.86
C ASN A 377 -15.44 9.38 3.85
N HIS A 378 -15.65 8.07 3.69
CA HIS A 378 -16.60 7.29 4.50
C HIS A 378 -15.96 6.13 5.27
N ALA A 379 -16.54 5.80 6.43
CA ALA A 379 -16.23 4.60 7.21
C ALA A 379 -17.52 3.93 7.71
N ASN A 380 -17.67 2.63 7.44
CA ASN A 380 -18.76 1.80 7.97
C ASN A 380 -18.81 1.78 9.51
N GLU A 381 -17.64 1.89 10.16
CA GLU A 381 -17.46 1.81 11.61
C GLU A 381 -16.89 3.12 12.16
N GLY A 382 -15.56 3.24 12.30
CA GLY A 382 -14.92 4.29 13.07
C GLY A 382 -14.18 5.34 12.23
N GLY A 383 -14.59 6.61 12.32
CA GLY A 383 -13.84 7.77 11.82
C GLY A 383 -13.66 7.84 10.29
N GLY A 384 -14.62 8.43 9.56
CA GLY A 384 -14.53 8.60 8.10
C GLY A 384 -13.29 9.36 7.60
N ALA A 385 -12.78 10.33 8.37
CA ALA A 385 -11.52 11.02 8.08
C ALA A 385 -10.32 10.28 8.66
N ILE A 386 -10.35 10.02 9.97
CA ILE A 386 -9.21 9.50 10.73
C ILE A 386 -9.69 8.49 11.76
N PHE A 387 -9.09 7.30 11.75
CA PHE A 387 -9.09 6.38 12.88
C PHE A 387 -7.70 6.35 13.49
N PHE A 388 -7.57 6.74 14.75
CA PHE A 388 -6.31 6.86 15.48
C PHE A 388 -6.39 6.08 16.80
N VAL A 389 -5.60 5.02 16.95
CA VAL A 389 -5.54 4.19 18.15
C VAL A 389 -4.11 4.10 18.68
N SER A 390 -3.84 4.76 19.80
CA SER A 390 -2.65 4.54 20.62
C SER A 390 -3.04 3.66 21.82
N ASN A 391 -2.67 2.38 21.77
CA ASN A 391 -3.07 1.35 22.75
C ASN A 391 -2.51 1.60 24.16
N ASP A 392 -1.33 2.21 24.27
CA ASP A 392 -0.72 2.63 25.54
C ASP A 392 -1.02 4.10 25.90
N LEU A 393 -1.83 4.78 25.07
CA LEU A 393 -2.25 6.18 25.17
C LEU A 393 -1.12 7.22 24.99
N THR A 394 0.07 6.82 24.51
CA THR A 394 1.25 7.71 24.39
C THR A 394 1.40 8.43 23.05
N GLY A 395 0.55 8.14 22.07
CA GLY A 395 0.60 8.74 20.74
C GLY A 395 -0.19 10.06 20.61
N ASP A 396 0.26 10.92 19.69
CA ASP A 396 -0.28 12.27 19.46
C ASP A 396 -0.92 12.44 18.07
N LEU A 397 -1.96 13.29 17.97
CA LEU A 397 -2.53 13.77 16.72
C LEU A 397 -2.48 15.30 16.64
N TYR A 398 -1.75 15.84 15.66
CA TYR A 398 -1.63 17.29 15.38
C TYR A 398 -2.37 17.64 14.09
N ILE A 399 -3.21 18.68 14.11
CA ILE A 399 -3.98 19.13 12.94
C ILE A 399 -3.81 20.65 12.81
N THR A 400 -3.06 21.10 11.80
CA THR A 400 -2.62 22.50 11.62
C THR A 400 -3.02 23.02 10.24
N ASP A 401 -3.60 24.22 10.17
CA ASP A 401 -4.01 24.90 8.92
C ASP A 401 -4.74 23.98 7.91
N SER A 402 -5.56 23.05 8.41
CA SER A 402 -6.14 21.93 7.64
C SER A 402 -7.68 21.95 7.65
N THR A 403 -8.32 21.21 6.75
CA THR A 403 -9.79 21.12 6.66
C THR A 403 -10.25 19.68 6.58
N LEU A 404 -11.01 19.26 7.60
CA LEU A 404 -11.74 18.00 7.65
C LEU A 404 -13.23 18.35 7.54
N SER A 405 -13.92 17.94 6.48
CA SER A 405 -15.37 18.23 6.32
C SER A 405 -16.13 17.12 5.59
N ASN A 406 -17.37 16.83 5.99
CA ASN A 406 -18.22 15.78 5.37
C ASN A 406 -17.60 14.37 5.39
N ASN A 407 -16.97 13.94 6.48
CA ASN A 407 -16.37 12.59 6.53
C ASN A 407 -17.18 11.63 7.44
N PRO A 408 -18.32 11.09 6.99
CA PRO A 408 -19.22 10.28 7.82
C PRO A 408 -18.56 9.02 8.40
N SER A 409 -18.84 8.78 9.68
CA SER A 409 -18.60 7.51 10.39
C SER A 409 -19.96 6.92 10.74
N ASP A 410 -20.34 5.77 10.18
CA ASP A 410 -21.67 5.20 10.39
C ASP A 410 -21.82 4.49 11.75
N GLY A 411 -20.73 3.96 12.30
CA GLY A 411 -20.69 3.29 13.60
C GLY A 411 -20.37 4.23 14.76
N PHE A 412 -19.19 4.87 14.76
CA PHE A 412 -18.68 5.65 15.90
C PHE A 412 -17.60 6.68 15.55
N GLU A 413 -17.46 7.66 16.45
CA GLU A 413 -16.46 8.74 16.41
C GLU A 413 -16.24 9.31 17.83
N THR A 414 -15.17 10.06 18.04
CA THR A 414 -14.88 10.72 19.32
C THR A 414 -15.79 11.93 19.49
N GLN A 415 -16.50 12.01 20.62
CA GLN A 415 -17.55 13.01 20.84
C GLN A 415 -17.06 14.46 20.65
N GLY A 416 -17.52 15.11 19.57
CA GLY A 416 -17.19 16.50 19.23
C GLY A 416 -16.10 16.64 18.17
N LEU A 417 -15.64 15.53 17.58
CA LEU A 417 -14.67 15.48 16.48
C LEU A 417 -15.29 14.70 15.30
N PRO A 418 -16.19 15.31 14.50
CA PRO A 418 -16.90 14.60 13.44
C PRO A 418 -15.93 13.99 12.43
N GLY A 419 -16.16 12.73 12.08
CA GLY A 419 -15.29 11.95 11.20
C GLY A 419 -13.96 11.50 11.81
N ILE A 420 -13.69 11.73 13.11
CA ILE A 420 -12.47 11.31 13.78
C ILE A 420 -12.80 10.35 14.92
N PHE A 421 -12.22 9.16 14.91
CA PHE A 421 -12.05 8.35 16.12
C PHE A 421 -10.62 8.49 16.64
N MET A 422 -10.46 8.75 17.93
CA MET A 422 -9.16 8.95 18.58
C MET A 422 -9.12 8.35 19.97
N LEU A 423 -8.19 7.42 20.19
CA LEU A 423 -7.78 6.88 21.49
C LEU A 423 -6.33 7.29 21.80
N ALA A 424 -6.17 8.21 22.76
CA ALA A 424 -4.90 8.73 23.27
C ALA A 424 -5.13 9.36 24.67
N ALA A 425 -4.06 9.71 25.41
CA ALA A 425 -4.17 10.14 26.82
C ALA A 425 -5.06 11.38 27.04
N ASP A 426 -4.90 12.42 26.22
CA ASP A 426 -5.71 13.65 26.31
C ASP A 426 -7.09 13.50 25.62
N GLY A 427 -7.31 12.41 24.86
CA GLY A 427 -8.56 12.10 24.15
C GLY A 427 -8.97 13.13 23.07
N ASN A 428 -8.09 14.08 22.74
CA ASN A 428 -8.36 15.21 21.85
C ASN A 428 -7.10 15.52 21.01
N PRO A 429 -7.24 15.91 19.73
CA PRO A 429 -6.13 16.32 18.89
C PRO A 429 -5.66 17.74 19.20
N HIS A 430 -4.40 18.02 18.90
CA HIS A 430 -3.81 19.36 18.95
C HIS A 430 -4.19 20.14 17.69
N VAL A 431 -5.35 20.81 17.73
CA VAL A 431 -5.90 21.56 16.60
C VAL A 431 -5.45 23.03 16.60
N THR A 432 -4.88 23.48 15.48
CA THR A 432 -4.50 24.89 15.22
C THR A 432 -5.05 25.33 13.87
N ASN A 433 -5.72 26.49 13.81
CA ASN A 433 -6.23 27.12 12.57
C ASN A 433 -7.08 26.23 11.63
N SER A 434 -7.59 25.10 12.11
CA SER A 434 -8.19 24.06 11.27
C SER A 434 -9.70 23.93 11.48
N THR A 435 -10.41 23.46 10.45
CA THR A 435 -11.84 23.13 10.49
C THR A 435 -12.03 21.63 10.59
N ILE A 436 -12.99 21.19 11.41
CA ILE A 436 -13.44 19.80 11.57
C ILE A 436 -14.97 19.86 11.67
N GLU A 437 -15.71 19.45 10.63
CA GLU A 437 -17.17 19.60 10.51
C GLU A 437 -17.93 18.45 9.81
#